data_AF-A0A2P8I4Y9-F1
#
_entry.id   AF-A0A2P8I4Y9-F1
#
_cell.length_a   1.000
_cell.length_b   1.000
_cell.length_c   1.000
_cell.angle_alpha   90.00
_cell.angle_beta   90.00
_cell.angle_gamma   90.00
#
_symmetry.space_group_name_H-M   'P 1'
#
loop_
_entity.id
_entity.type
_entity.pdbx_description
1 polymer ?
#
loop_
_entity_poly.entity_id
_entity_poly.type
_entity_poly.pdbx_seq_one_letter_code
_entity_poly.pdbx_strand_id
1 'polypeptide(L)'
;MGQDWHTDPEVPAELYRKRLYFRPDPAEPAILHVRQLGNPWHRRTILFRDRLRAEPAVREAYEAAKLRAAEMHAGDDDYDDYTRAKSDFFRSTR
;
A
#
# COMPACT_ATOMS: atom_id res chain seq x y z
N MET A 1 3.01 21.05 5.82
CA MET A 1 2.99 20.67 4.40
C MET A 1 3.58 19.26 4.31
N GLY A 2 2.75 18.23 4.45
CA GLY A 2 3.21 16.84 4.51
C GLY A 2 3.59 16.37 3.12
N GLN A 3 4.75 15.71 2.98
CA GLN A 3 5.12 15.10 1.70
C GLN A 3 4.06 14.07 1.30
N ASP A 4 3.66 14.08 0.03
CA ASP A 4 2.81 13.02 -0.51
C ASP A 4 3.67 11.78 -0.72
N TRP A 5 3.66 10.88 0.27
CA TRP A 5 4.46 9.66 0.29
C TRP A 5 4.06 8.65 -0.80
N HIS A 6 2.98 8.94 -1.53
CA HIS A 6 2.60 8.17 -2.71
C HIS A 6 3.34 8.61 -3.97
N THR A 7 4.10 9.70 -3.94
CA THR A 7 4.76 10.23 -5.13
C THR A 7 6.23 10.56 -4.85
N ASP A 8 7.07 10.33 -5.86
CA ASP A 8 8.43 10.82 -5.88
C ASP A 8 8.38 12.21 -6.52
N PRO A 9 8.86 13.27 -5.86
CA PRO A 9 8.80 14.62 -6.42
C PRO A 9 9.62 14.77 -7.71
N GLU A 10 10.59 13.87 -7.96
CA GLU A 10 11.36 13.84 -9.20
C GLU A 10 10.59 13.21 -10.36
N VAL A 11 9.49 12.49 -10.08
CA VAL A 11 8.67 11.84 -11.08
C VAL A 11 7.39 12.65 -11.33
N PRO A 12 7.05 12.97 -12.60
CA PRO A 12 5.88 13.76 -12.89
C PRO A 12 4.58 13.17 -12.33
N ALA A 13 3.77 14.01 -11.67
CA ALA A 13 2.58 13.59 -10.92
C ALA A 13 1.55 12.84 -11.80
N GLU A 14 1.47 13.17 -13.09
CA GLU A 14 0.62 12.51 -14.06
C GLU A 14 0.95 11.02 -14.25
N LEU A 15 2.21 10.62 -14.06
CA LEU A 15 2.62 9.21 -14.14
C LEU A 15 2.09 8.39 -12.96
N TYR A 16 1.73 9.05 -11.85
CA TYR A 16 1.11 8.40 -10.70
C TYR A 16 -0.40 8.17 -10.84
N ARG A 17 -1.04 8.75 -11.88
CA ARG A 17 -2.48 8.58 -12.11
C ARG A 17 -2.87 7.11 -12.15
N LYS A 18 -3.97 6.81 -11.46
CA LYS A 18 -4.59 5.48 -11.38
C LYS A 18 -6.11 5.63 -11.45
N ARG A 19 -6.79 4.58 -11.88
CA ARG A 19 -8.21 4.38 -11.59
C ARG A 19 -8.33 3.33 -10.48
N LEU A 20 -9.22 3.59 -9.54
CA LEU A 20 -9.50 2.70 -8.42
C LEU A 20 -10.96 2.28 -8.52
N TYR A 21 -11.19 0.98 -8.58
CA TYR A 21 -12.53 0.39 -8.54
C TYR A 21 -12.63 -0.50 -7.31
N PHE A 22 -13.80 -0.55 -6.68
CA PHE A 22 -14.09 -1.44 -5.58
C PHE A 22 -15.34 -2.25 -5.88
N ARG A 23 -15.32 -3.54 -5.52
CA ARG A 23 -16.50 -4.40 -5.47
C ARG A 23 -16.91 -4.52 -4.00
N PRO A 24 -18.06 -3.96 -3.59
CA PRO A 24 -18.50 -4.00 -2.19
C PRO A 24 -19.20 -5.30 -1.79
N ASP A 25 -19.27 -6.29 -2.69
CA ASP A 25 -19.89 -7.58 -2.42
C ASP A 25 -19.19 -8.28 -1.25
N PRO A 26 -19.87 -8.51 -0.11
CA PRO A 26 -19.26 -9.13 1.06
C PRO A 26 -18.78 -10.57 0.82
N ALA A 27 -19.38 -11.28 -0.13
CA ALA A 27 -18.96 -12.65 -0.46
C ALA A 27 -17.66 -12.68 -1.27
N GLU A 28 -17.42 -11.63 -2.08
CA GLU A 28 -16.26 -11.53 -2.96
C GLU A 28 -15.75 -10.07 -3.05
N PRO A 29 -15.25 -9.50 -1.94
CA PRO A 29 -14.78 -8.13 -1.94
C PRO A 29 -13.50 -8.02 -2.77
N ALA A 30 -13.41 -6.96 -3.60
CA ALA A 30 -12.23 -6.73 -4.43
C ALA A 30 -11.91 -5.24 -4.57
N ILE A 31 -10.61 -4.93 -4.63
CA ILE A 31 -10.10 -3.60 -4.96
C ILE A 31 -9.23 -3.74 -6.21
N LEU A 32 -9.61 -3.06 -7.30
CA LEU A 32 -8.89 -3.07 -8.57
C LEU A 32 -8.17 -1.74 -8.78
N HIS A 33 -6.84 -1.81 -8.75
CA HIS A 33 -5.97 -0.70 -9.14
C HIS A 33 -5.62 -0.82 -10.63
N VAL A 34 -6.11 0.11 -11.45
CA VAL A 34 -5.73 0.23 -12.87
C VAL A 34 -4.72 1.35 -13.01
N ARG A 35 -3.53 1.04 -13.53
CA ARG A 35 -2.42 1.99 -13.71
C ARG A 35 -1.88 1.87 -15.14
N GLN A 36 -1.43 2.99 -15.70
CA GLN A 36 -0.72 2.99 -16.99
C GLN A 36 0.64 2.30 -16.83
N LEU A 37 1.11 1.64 -17.91
CA LEU A 37 2.48 1.13 -17.97
C LEU A 37 3.47 2.30 -17.84
N GLY A 38 4.48 2.16 -16.97
CA GLY A 38 5.40 3.24 -16.59
C GLY A 38 5.02 3.97 -15.29
N ASN A 39 3.80 3.76 -14.75
CA ASN A 39 3.43 4.25 -13.41
C ASN A 39 4.35 3.64 -12.32
N PRO A 40 5.07 4.46 -11.52
CA PRO A 40 6.07 3.95 -10.57
C PRO A 40 5.56 2.89 -9.59
N TRP A 41 4.29 2.97 -9.20
CA TRP A 41 3.70 2.00 -8.30
C TRP A 41 3.37 0.67 -8.95
N HIS A 42 3.10 0.59 -10.26
CA HIS A 42 2.80 -0.73 -10.86
C HIS A 42 3.97 -1.68 -10.62
N ARG A 43 5.20 -1.18 -10.81
CA ARG A 43 6.42 -1.95 -10.65
C ARG A 43 6.69 -2.19 -9.18
N ARG A 44 6.57 -1.15 -8.35
CA ARG A 44 6.82 -1.25 -6.91
C ARG A 44 5.89 -2.26 -6.21
N THR A 45 4.61 -2.32 -6.58
CA THR A 45 3.66 -3.29 -6.01
C THR A 45 4.03 -4.72 -6.38
N ILE A 46 4.45 -4.98 -7.63
CA ILE A 46 4.89 -6.31 -8.07
C ILE A 46 6.17 -6.73 -7.32
N LEU A 47 7.17 -5.85 -7.28
CA LEU A 47 8.43 -6.13 -6.59
C LEU A 47 8.22 -6.39 -5.09
N PHE A 48 7.33 -5.64 -4.45
CA PHE A 48 6.99 -5.87 -3.05
C PHE A 48 6.34 -7.23 -2.83
N ARG A 49 5.38 -7.63 -3.67
CA ARG A 49 4.78 -8.97 -3.64
C ARG A 49 5.85 -10.06 -3.75
N ASP A 50 6.77 -9.90 -4.70
CA ASP A 50 7.81 -10.89 -4.96
C ASP A 50 8.79 -10.99 -3.78
N ARG A 51 9.14 -9.86 -3.16
CA ARG A 51 9.94 -9.83 -1.92
C ARG A 51 9.26 -10.57 -0.76
N LEU A 52 7.97 -10.33 -0.51
CA LEU A 52 7.22 -11.02 0.55
C LEU A 52 7.16 -12.55 0.35
N ARG A 53 7.22 -13.01 -0.90
CA ARG A 53 7.26 -14.43 -1.25
C ARG A 53 8.66 -15.02 -1.05
N ALA A 54 9.70 -14.28 -1.43
CA ALA A 54 11.08 -14.73 -1.36
C ALA A 54 11.69 -14.65 0.06
N GLU A 55 11.28 -13.68 0.87
CA GLU A 55 11.93 -13.37 2.16
C GLU A 55 10.94 -13.56 3.33
N PRO A 56 10.94 -14.71 4.03
CA PRO A 56 10.06 -14.98 5.17
C PRO A 56 10.14 -13.92 6.28
N ALA A 57 11.35 -13.48 6.63
CA ALA A 57 11.54 -12.47 7.68
C ALA A 57 10.87 -11.13 7.34
N VAL A 58 10.89 -10.71 6.07
CA VAL A 58 10.21 -9.47 5.63
C VAL A 58 8.69 -9.65 5.66
N ARG A 59 8.19 -10.84 5.30
CA ARG A 59 6.77 -11.16 5.40
C ARG A 59 6.27 -11.10 6.85
N GLU A 60 6.99 -11.72 7.78
CA GLU A 60 6.67 -11.72 9.21
C GLU A 60 6.71 -10.29 9.79
N ALA A 61 7.71 -9.50 9.42
CA ALA A 61 7.80 -8.11 9.84
C ALA A 61 6.64 -7.26 9.30
N TYR A 62 6.22 -7.48 8.05
CA TYR A 62 5.08 -6.78 7.46
C TYR A 62 3.75 -7.21 8.08
N GLU A 63 3.58 -8.49 8.41
CA GLU A 63 2.43 -8.99 9.15
C GLU A 63 2.33 -8.32 10.53
N ALA A 64 3.42 -8.31 11.30
CA ALA A 64 3.44 -7.66 12.61
C ALA A 64 3.14 -6.15 12.51
N ALA A 65 3.60 -5.47 11.45
CA ALA A 65 3.26 -4.07 11.22
C ALA A 65 1.76 -3.87 10.94
N LYS A 66 1.13 -4.75 10.15
CA LYS A 66 -0.32 -4.71 9.90
C LYS A 66 -1.15 -4.99 11.15
N LEU A 67 -0.72 -5.93 11.99
CA LEU A 67 -1.40 -6.26 13.24
C LEU A 67 -1.39 -5.05 14.19
N ARG A 68 -0.21 -4.44 14.40
CA ARG A 68 -0.11 -3.22 15.23
C ARG A 68 -0.96 -2.08 14.69
N ALA A 69 -0.99 -1.87 13.37
CA ALA A 69 -1.83 -0.84 12.76
C ALA A 69 -3.33 -1.15 12.96
N ALA A 70 -3.73 -2.41 12.85
CA ALA A 70 -5.12 -2.81 13.07
C ALA A 70 -5.55 -2.61 14.53
N GLU A 71 -4.69 -2.95 15.49
CA GLU A 71 -4.94 -2.72 16.91
C GLU A 71 -5.06 -1.23 17.23
N MET A 72 -4.16 -0.41 16.69
CA MET A 72 -4.12 1.04 16.94
C MET A 72 -5.36 1.77 16.39
N HIS A 73 -5.91 1.29 15.27
CA HIS A 73 -6.98 1.94 14.51
C HIS A 73 -8.29 1.13 14.52
N ALA A 74 -8.46 0.23 15.48
CA ALA A 74 -9.62 -0.67 15.53
C ALA A 74 -10.97 0.06 15.74
N GLY A 75 -10.92 1.26 16.32
CA GLY A 75 -12.09 2.08 16.63
C GLY A 75 -12.30 3.27 15.70
N ASP A 76 -11.50 3.40 14.64
CA ASP A 76 -11.60 4.53 13.71
C ASP A 76 -12.82 4.36 12.78
N ASP A 77 -13.38 5.48 12.34
CA ASP A 77 -14.57 5.50 11.48
C ASP A 77 -14.30 4.96 10.07
N ASP A 78 -13.02 4.93 9.65
CA ASP A 78 -12.57 4.43 8.36
C ASP A 78 -11.18 3.76 8.43
N TYR A 79 -10.66 3.38 7.25
CA TYR A 79 -9.38 2.66 7.13
C TYR A 79 -8.20 3.56 6.76
N ASP A 80 -8.35 4.88 6.74
CA ASP A 80 -7.33 5.79 6.23
C ASP A 80 -6.09 5.78 7.12
N ASP A 81 -6.27 5.88 8.45
CA ASP A 81 -5.15 5.87 9.39
C ASP A 81 -4.49 4.50 9.49
N TYR A 82 -5.28 3.41 9.46
CA TYR A 82 -4.75 2.07 9.26
C TYR A 82 -3.86 1.98 8.00
N THR A 83 -4.32 2.55 6.87
CA THR A 83 -3.61 2.53 5.59
C THR A 83 -2.32 3.35 5.65
N ARG A 84 -2.32 4.49 6.34
CA ARG A 84 -1.13 5.30 6.58
C ARG A 84 -0.13 4.56 7.46
N ALA A 85 -0.56 4.03 8.61
CA ALA A 85 0.29 3.36 9.59
C ALA A 85 1.01 2.13 9.02
N LYS A 86 0.31 1.26 8.27
CA LYS A 86 0.98 0.11 7.62
C LYS A 86 1.94 0.52 6.49
N SER A 87 1.74 1.69 5.89
CA SER A 87 2.60 2.18 4.81
C SER A 87 3.96 2.66 5.34
N ASP A 88 4.08 2.97 6.63
CA ASP A 88 5.37 3.26 7.26
C ASP A 88 6.34 2.06 7.21
N PHE A 89 5.84 0.83 7.10
CA PHE A 89 6.70 -0.35 6.88
C PHE A 89 7.60 -0.19 5.64
N PHE A 90 7.10 0.48 4.59
CA PHE A 90 7.88 0.72 3.38
C PHE A 90 9.07 1.67 3.61
N ARG A 91 9.13 2.41 4.73
CA ARG A 91 10.29 3.23 5.13
C ARG A 91 11.39 2.42 5.80
N SER A 92 11.03 1.42 6.61
CA SER A 92 12.00 0.70 7.45
C SER A 92 12.75 -0.43 6.74
N THR A 93 12.32 -0.81 5.53
CA THR A 93 12.83 -1.97 4.80
C THR A 93 13.39 -1.63 3.41
N ARG A 94 14.21 -0.56 3.31
CA ARG A 94 14.89 -0.22 2.05
C ARG A 94 15.68 -1.39 1.46
#